data_AF-A0A6C0KM86-F1
#
_entry.id   AF-A0A6C0KM86-F1
#
_cell.length_a   1.000
_cell.length_b   1.000
_cell.length_c   1.000
_cell.angle_alpha   90.00
_cell.angle_beta   90.00
_cell.angle_gamma   90.00
#
_symmetry.space_group_name_H-M   'P 1'
#
loop_
_entity.id
_entity.type
_entity.pdbx_description
1 polymer ?
#
loop_
_entity_poly.entity_id
_entity_poly.type
_entity_poly.pdbx_seq_one_letter_code
_entity_poly.pdbx_strand_id
1 'polypeptide(L)'
;MEISTIQEPHQHNLLGKWNVYYHLPQDKKWDLSSYKRIMSDIDTMEKVIAINESIPENIVKYCMLFVMRDGITPMWEDPRNRNGGCFSFKVINKQVYSVWKTLFYAMCGETLFKNVANHEYVNGITISPKKNFCIVKIWLENCIMQDPESLIEVPNLSIQGCLFKKHEPEF
;
A
#
# COMPACT_ATOMS: atom_id res chain seq x y z
N MET A 1 16.17 4.85 -46.27
CA MET A 1 15.86 4.19 -44.99
C MET A 1 15.35 5.28 -44.07
N GLU A 2 14.02 5.41 -43.96
CA GLU A 2 13.41 6.28 -42.97
C GLU A 2 13.51 5.61 -41.60
N ILE A 3 14.15 6.31 -40.66
CA ILE A 3 14.21 5.90 -39.27
C ILE A 3 12.83 6.22 -38.70
N SER A 4 12.01 5.20 -38.47
CA SER A 4 10.76 5.38 -37.73
C SER A 4 11.11 5.85 -36.32
N THR A 5 10.83 7.11 -36.02
CA THR A 5 10.83 7.61 -34.64
C THR A 5 9.78 6.82 -33.86
N ILE A 6 10.23 5.94 -32.97
CA ILE A 6 9.36 5.28 -32.00
C ILE A 6 8.86 6.40 -31.10
N GLN A 7 7.60 6.79 -31.28
CA GLN A 7 6.93 7.69 -30.36
C GLN A 7 6.89 6.99 -29.01
N GLU A 8 7.47 7.60 -27.97
CA GLU A 8 7.39 7.02 -26.64
C GLU A 8 5.91 6.80 -26.29
N PRO A 9 5.55 5.62 -25.73
CA PRO A 9 4.17 5.30 -25.45
C PRO A 9 3.56 6.35 -24.52
N HIS A 10 2.36 6.82 -24.85
CA HIS A 10 1.61 7.76 -24.03
C HIS A 10 1.41 7.18 -22.62
N GLN A 11 1.99 7.83 -21.61
CA GLN A 11 1.89 7.41 -20.22
C GLN A 11 0.64 7.99 -19.55
N HIS A 12 0.08 7.25 -18.60
CA HIS A 12 -1.13 7.66 -17.88
C HIS A 12 -0.75 8.13 -16.48
N ASN A 13 -0.71 9.45 -16.28
CA ASN A 13 -0.36 10.04 -14.99
C ASN A 13 -1.37 9.68 -13.90
N LEU A 14 -0.86 9.41 -12.71
CA LEU A 14 -1.63 9.22 -11.49
C LEU A 14 -1.91 10.58 -10.82
N LEU A 15 -2.95 10.61 -9.97
CA LEU A 15 -3.20 11.75 -9.09
C LEU A 15 -2.18 11.84 -7.95
N GLY A 16 -1.76 10.68 -7.44
CA GLY A 16 -0.75 10.55 -6.40
C GLY A 16 0.57 10.04 -6.94
N LYS A 17 1.65 10.39 -6.26
CA LYS A 17 2.97 9.80 -6.47
C LYS A 17 3.27 8.83 -5.33
N TRP A 18 3.85 7.67 -5.62
CA TRP A 18 3.98 6.57 -4.67
C TRP A 18 5.39 5.97 -4.67
N ASN A 19 5.75 5.34 -3.55
CA ASN A 19 7.01 4.65 -3.36
C ASN A 19 6.77 3.27 -2.73
N VAL A 20 7.48 2.24 -3.20
CA VAL A 20 7.42 0.89 -2.65
C VAL A 20 8.66 0.62 -1.80
N TYR A 21 8.44 0.09 -0.59
CA TYR A 21 9.47 -0.28 0.36
C TYR A 21 9.34 -1.75 0.76
N TYR A 22 10.45 -2.33 1.20
CA TYR A 22 10.44 -3.55 1.98
C TYR A 22 11.23 -3.40 3.28
N HIS A 23 10.82 -4.20 4.26
CA HIS A 23 11.56 -4.43 5.49
C HIS A 23 11.67 -5.95 5.70
N LEU A 24 12.85 -6.40 6.14
CA LEU A 24 13.13 -7.82 6.35
C LEU A 24 12.60 -8.25 7.72
N PRO A 25 11.73 -9.27 7.83
CA PRO A 25 11.18 -9.69 9.12
C PRO A 25 12.22 -10.08 10.18
N GLN A 26 13.43 -10.47 9.76
CA GLN A 26 14.56 -10.80 10.62
C GLN A 26 15.36 -9.58 11.09
N ASP A 27 15.20 -8.42 10.45
CA ASP A 27 15.85 -7.19 10.87
C ASP A 27 15.13 -6.65 12.11
N LYS A 28 15.87 -6.53 13.22
CA LYS A 28 15.33 -6.05 14.49
C LYS A 28 15.39 -4.52 14.61
N LYS A 29 16.02 -3.85 13.65
CA LYS A 29 16.06 -2.39 13.59
C LYS A 29 14.76 -1.88 12.97
N TRP A 30 14.09 -1.00 13.70
CA TRP A 30 12.84 -0.38 13.28
C TRP A 30 13.00 1.12 12.96
N ASP A 31 14.25 1.56 12.77
CA ASP A 31 14.53 2.90 12.27
C ASP A 31 14.39 2.98 10.75
N LEU A 32 14.28 4.20 10.21
CA LEU A 32 14.05 4.42 8.78
C LEU A 32 15.08 3.74 7.86
N SER A 33 16.32 3.51 8.33
CA SER A 33 17.37 2.91 7.51
C SER A 33 17.17 1.43 7.20
N SER A 34 16.33 0.73 7.99
CA SER A 34 15.97 -0.68 7.72
C SER A 34 14.89 -0.83 6.66
N TYR A 35 14.19 0.26 6.29
CA TYR A 35 13.20 0.28 5.22
C TYR A 35 13.87 0.60 3.89
N LYS A 36 13.97 -0.41 3.03
CA LYS A 36 14.65 -0.31 1.74
C LYS A 36 13.66 -0.04 0.62
N ARG A 37 13.92 0.97 -0.20
CA ARG A 37 13.10 1.28 -1.38
C ARG A 37 13.33 0.25 -2.48
N ILE A 38 12.24 -0.31 -3.00
CA ILE A 38 12.23 -1.15 -4.20
C ILE A 38 12.10 -0.28 -5.45
N MET A 39 11.16 0.66 -5.41
CA MET A 39 10.88 1.58 -6.51
C MET A 39 10.38 2.90 -5.92
N SER A 40 10.88 4.01 -6.47
CA SER A 40 10.41 5.35 -6.15
C SER A 40 9.74 6.00 -7.36
N ASP A 41 9.08 7.12 -7.11
CA ASP A 41 8.58 8.00 -8.18
C ASP A 41 7.58 7.29 -9.11
N ILE A 42 6.68 6.51 -8.52
CA ILE A 42 5.56 5.88 -9.23
C ILE A 42 4.45 6.92 -9.36
N ASP A 43 4.44 7.61 -10.50
CA ASP A 43 3.52 8.69 -10.87
C ASP A 43 2.73 8.36 -12.14
N THR A 44 2.87 7.14 -12.69
CA THR A 44 2.13 6.67 -13.87
C THR A 44 1.57 5.27 -13.65
N MET A 45 0.46 4.98 -14.34
CA MET A 45 -0.19 3.67 -14.26
C MET A 45 0.71 2.56 -14.83
N GLU A 46 1.51 2.86 -15.84
CA GLU A 46 2.50 1.93 -16.40
C GLU A 46 3.51 1.49 -15.33
N LYS A 47 4.00 2.42 -14.51
CA LYS A 47 4.90 2.11 -13.39
C LYS A 47 4.19 1.25 -12.32
N VAL A 48 2.91 1.53 -12.03
CA VAL A 48 2.10 0.73 -11.10
C VAL A 48 1.94 -0.70 -11.60
N ILE A 49 1.58 -0.88 -12.87
CA ILE A 49 1.45 -2.22 -13.49
C ILE A 49 2.80 -2.93 -13.47
N ALA A 50 3.86 -2.24 -13.90
CA ALA A 50 5.20 -2.81 -13.96
C ALA A 50 5.65 -3.34 -12.60
N ILE A 51 5.52 -2.57 -11.52
CA ILE A 51 5.96 -3.03 -10.20
C ILE A 51 5.00 -4.07 -9.59
N ASN A 52 3.69 -3.87 -9.69
CA ASN A 52 2.70 -4.74 -9.03
C ASN A 52 2.65 -6.14 -9.66
N GLU A 53 2.90 -6.25 -10.97
CA GLU A 53 3.00 -7.54 -11.65
C GLU A 53 4.41 -8.16 -11.58
N SER A 54 5.45 -7.36 -11.29
CA SER A 54 6.82 -7.88 -11.19
C SER A 54 7.18 -8.40 -9.80
N ILE A 55 6.50 -7.95 -8.73
CA ILE A 55 6.76 -8.44 -7.37
C ILE A 55 6.31 -9.91 -7.26
N PRO A 56 7.24 -10.86 -6.99
CA PRO A 56 6.87 -12.26 -6.89
C PRO A 56 5.95 -12.57 -5.70
N GLU A 57 5.08 -13.56 -5.86
CA GLU A 57 4.11 -13.96 -4.82
C GLU A 57 4.76 -14.32 -3.48
N ASN A 58 5.94 -14.97 -3.50
CA ASN A 58 6.68 -15.30 -2.28
C ASN A 58 7.16 -14.05 -1.53
N ILE A 59 7.51 -12.97 -2.23
CA ILE A 59 7.89 -11.71 -1.59
C ILE A 59 6.68 -11.11 -0.87
N VAL A 60 5.50 -11.10 -1.51
CA VAL A 60 4.26 -10.62 -0.87
C VAL A 60 3.89 -11.47 0.36
N LYS A 61 4.11 -12.78 0.31
CA LYS A 61 3.76 -13.71 1.40
C LYS A 61 4.73 -13.67 2.59
N TYR A 62 6.00 -13.31 2.37
CA TYR A 62 7.06 -13.55 3.35
C TYR A 62 7.93 -12.34 3.69
N CYS A 63 7.80 -11.21 2.98
CA CYS A 63 8.46 -9.95 3.33
C CYS A 63 7.45 -8.94 3.87
N MET A 64 7.93 -7.98 4.66
CA MET A 64 7.10 -6.80 4.96
C MET A 64 7.18 -5.85 3.78
N LEU A 65 6.03 -5.54 3.18
CA LEU A 65 5.94 -4.63 2.04
C LEU A 65 5.10 -3.42 2.41
N PHE A 66 5.48 -2.28 1.84
CA PHE A 66 4.82 -1.00 2.07
C PHE A 66 4.72 -0.29 0.73
N VAL A 67 3.56 0.27 0.42
CA VAL A 67 3.41 1.30 -0.61
C VAL A 67 2.93 2.56 0.09
N MET A 68 3.73 3.62 0.04
CA MET A 68 3.42 4.88 0.71
C MET A 68 3.38 6.00 -0.31
N ARG A 69 2.50 6.98 -0.07
CA ARG A 69 2.47 8.22 -0.85
C ARG A 69 3.83 8.94 -0.71
N ASP A 70 4.26 9.61 -1.78
CA ASP A 70 5.55 10.30 -1.81
C ASP A 70 5.64 11.34 -0.69
N GLY A 71 6.82 11.44 -0.07
CA GLY A 71 7.04 12.26 1.12
C GLY A 71 6.55 11.67 2.45
N ILE A 72 5.87 10.51 2.45
CA ILE A 72 5.41 9.82 3.67
C ILE A 72 6.24 8.55 3.88
N THR A 73 6.88 8.44 5.05
CA THR A 73 7.66 7.26 5.42
C THR A 73 6.76 6.13 5.91
N PRO A 74 7.15 4.85 5.76
CA PRO A 74 6.40 3.68 6.25
C PRO A 74 6.52 3.50 7.79
N MET A 75 6.48 4.62 8.52
CA MET A 75 6.67 4.69 9.96
C MET A 75 5.48 5.40 10.59
N TRP A 76 5.00 4.86 11.70
CA TRP A 76 3.94 5.43 12.53
C TRP A 76 4.32 6.79 13.16
N GLU A 77 5.60 7.10 13.34
CA GLU A 77 6.09 8.40 13.82
C GLU A 77 6.04 9.50 12.76
N ASP A 78 5.87 9.15 11.48
CA ASP A 78 5.78 10.13 10.40
C ASP A 78 4.69 11.18 10.71
N PRO A 79 4.94 12.49 10.51
CA PRO A 79 3.96 13.54 10.80
C PRO A 79 2.58 13.31 10.18
N ARG A 80 2.52 12.66 9.01
CA ARG A 80 1.28 12.33 8.31
C ARG A 80 0.61 11.06 8.85
N ASN A 81 1.34 10.18 9.53
CA ASN A 81 0.80 8.93 10.09
C ASN A 81 0.45 9.04 11.57
N ARG A 82 1.21 9.80 12.36
CA ARG A 82 1.18 9.77 13.84
C ARG A 82 -0.17 10.11 14.48
N ASN A 83 -1.01 10.88 13.80
CA ASN A 83 -2.33 11.28 14.27
C ASN A 83 -3.46 10.45 13.67
N GLY A 84 -3.11 9.53 12.77
CA GLY A 84 -4.03 8.73 12.00
C GLY A 84 -4.26 7.34 12.58
N GLY A 85 -4.68 6.46 11.71
CA GLY A 85 -4.91 5.06 12.04
C GLY A 85 -4.87 4.19 10.80
N CYS A 86 -5.23 2.93 10.99
CA CYS A 86 -5.28 1.98 9.91
C CYS A 86 -6.46 1.03 10.02
N PHE A 87 -7.03 0.69 8.88
CA PHE A 87 -7.80 -0.54 8.76
C PHE A 87 -6.82 -1.71 8.76
N SER A 88 -7.07 -2.72 9.58
CA SER A 88 -6.21 -3.88 9.76
C SER A 88 -7.00 -5.16 9.48
N PHE A 89 -6.59 -5.86 8.43
CA PHE A 89 -7.22 -7.09 7.94
C PHE A 89 -6.32 -8.29 8.18
N LYS A 90 -6.94 -9.44 8.47
CA LYS A 90 -6.28 -10.74 8.50
C LYS A 90 -6.61 -11.47 7.20
N VAL A 91 -5.60 -11.73 6.37
CA VAL A 91 -5.77 -12.38 5.06
C VAL A 91 -4.95 -13.66 5.01
N ILE A 92 -5.57 -14.79 4.69
CA ILE A 92 -4.85 -16.08 4.62
C ILE A 92 -3.81 -16.07 3.50
N ASN A 93 -2.71 -16.80 3.68
CA ASN A 93 -1.59 -16.79 2.73
C ASN A 93 -2.01 -17.16 1.30
N LYS A 94 -3.03 -18.01 1.11
CA LYS A 94 -3.53 -18.39 -0.22
C LYS A 94 -4.14 -17.20 -1.00
N GLN A 95 -4.65 -16.19 -0.30
CA GLN A 95 -5.39 -15.07 -0.89
C GLN A 95 -4.61 -13.75 -0.88
N VAL A 96 -3.56 -13.64 -0.05
CA VAL A 96 -2.86 -12.36 0.17
C VAL A 96 -2.28 -11.76 -1.10
N TYR A 97 -1.80 -12.58 -2.04
CA TYR A 97 -1.21 -12.08 -3.28
C TYR A 97 -2.23 -11.37 -4.17
N SER A 98 -3.39 -11.99 -4.41
CA SER A 98 -4.46 -11.34 -5.18
C SER A 98 -4.99 -10.09 -4.47
N VAL A 99 -5.11 -10.15 -3.14
CA VAL A 99 -5.55 -8.99 -2.34
C VAL A 99 -4.57 -7.83 -2.46
N TRP A 100 -3.26 -8.10 -2.35
CA TRP A 100 -2.21 -7.10 -2.54
C TRP A 100 -2.33 -6.41 -3.88
N LYS A 101 -2.43 -7.18 -4.97
CA LYS A 101 -2.51 -6.60 -6.32
C LYS A 101 -3.70 -5.67 -6.45
N THR A 102 -4.88 -6.13 -6.03
CA THR A 102 -6.12 -5.33 -6.11
C THR A 102 -6.03 -4.07 -5.26
N LEU A 103 -5.52 -4.16 -4.02
CA LEU A 103 -5.38 -3.01 -3.14
C LEU A 103 -4.38 -1.99 -3.68
N PHE A 104 -3.26 -2.43 -4.24
CA PHE A 104 -2.27 -1.54 -4.83
C PHE A 104 -2.87 -0.78 -6.02
N TYR A 105 -3.55 -1.48 -6.94
CA TYR A 105 -4.26 -0.81 -8.04
C TYR A 105 -5.33 0.17 -7.56
N ALA A 106 -6.19 -0.25 -6.63
CA ALA A 106 -7.27 0.58 -6.12
C ALA A 106 -6.75 1.83 -5.38
N MET A 107 -5.66 1.69 -4.61
CA MET A 107 -5.02 2.80 -3.92
C MET A 107 -4.41 3.80 -4.90
N CYS A 108 -3.55 3.35 -5.82
CA CYS A 108 -2.89 4.27 -6.76
C CYS A 108 -3.87 4.91 -7.75
N GLY A 109 -4.95 4.22 -8.09
CA GLY A 109 -6.04 4.74 -8.92
C GLY A 109 -7.05 5.62 -8.17
N GLU A 110 -6.87 5.85 -6.86
CA GLU A 110 -7.80 6.61 -6.01
C GLU A 110 -9.26 6.09 -6.11
N THR A 111 -9.43 4.77 -6.03
CA THR A 111 -10.72 4.05 -6.10
C THR A 111 -10.97 3.08 -4.94
N LEU A 112 -10.17 3.18 -3.87
CA LEU A 112 -10.24 2.32 -2.69
C LEU A 112 -11.50 2.53 -1.81
N PHE A 113 -12.14 3.69 -1.90
CA PHE A 113 -13.31 4.06 -1.11
C PHE A 113 -14.52 4.37 -2.00
N LYS A 114 -15.72 4.08 -1.47
CA LYS A 114 -17.01 4.39 -2.14
C LYS A 114 -17.19 5.90 -2.35
N ASN A 115 -16.70 6.72 -1.43
CA ASN A 115 -16.70 8.18 -1.56
C ASN A 115 -15.33 8.65 -2.05
N VAL A 116 -15.31 9.37 -3.18
CA VAL A 116 -14.08 9.86 -3.81
C VAL A 116 -13.28 10.80 -2.90
N ALA A 117 -13.94 11.60 -2.06
CA ALA A 117 -13.26 12.52 -1.14
C ALA A 117 -12.34 11.81 -0.14
N ASN A 118 -12.63 10.54 0.17
CA ASN A 118 -11.92 9.79 1.21
C ASN A 118 -10.47 9.43 0.81
N HIS A 119 -10.16 9.45 -0.48
CA HIS A 119 -8.85 9.07 -1.01
C HIS A 119 -7.72 10.02 -0.59
N GLU A 120 -8.04 11.29 -0.34
CA GLU A 120 -7.05 12.29 0.10
C GLU A 120 -6.40 11.91 1.44
N TYR A 121 -7.11 11.15 2.28
CA TYR A 121 -6.64 10.73 3.59
C TYR A 121 -5.78 9.46 3.54
N VAL A 122 -5.63 8.81 2.39
CA VAL A 122 -4.86 7.57 2.25
C VAL A 122 -3.37 7.86 2.14
N ASN A 123 -2.61 7.37 3.11
CA ASN A 123 -1.16 7.49 3.15
C ASN A 123 -0.45 6.29 2.54
N GLY A 124 -1.05 5.09 2.60
CA GLY A 124 -0.41 3.89 2.05
C GLY A 124 -1.08 2.58 2.42
N ILE A 125 -0.51 1.48 1.93
CA ILE A 125 -0.88 0.11 2.28
C ILE A 125 0.34 -0.69 2.71
N THR A 126 0.13 -1.67 3.58
CA THR A 126 1.22 -2.51 4.09
C THR A 126 0.81 -3.96 4.21
N ILE A 127 1.76 -4.87 4.03
CA ILE A 127 1.62 -6.30 4.34
C ILE A 127 2.68 -6.70 5.34
N SER A 128 2.27 -7.40 6.39
CA SER A 128 3.15 -7.97 7.40
C SER A 128 2.88 -9.47 7.56
N PRO A 129 3.85 -10.35 7.24
CA PRO A 129 3.64 -11.78 7.27
C PRO A 129 3.54 -12.34 8.70
N LYS A 130 2.70 -13.34 8.88
CA LYS A 130 2.59 -14.21 10.07
C LYS A 130 2.63 -15.68 9.61
N LYS A 131 2.54 -16.62 10.56
CA LYS A 131 2.71 -18.06 10.26
C LYS A 131 1.76 -18.58 9.17
N ASN A 132 0.46 -18.27 9.26
CA ASN A 132 -0.58 -18.84 8.38
C ASN A 132 -1.39 -17.77 7.61
N PHE A 133 -1.09 -16.50 7.83
CA PHE A 133 -1.82 -15.37 7.27
C PHE A 133 -0.88 -14.17 7.23
N CYS A 134 -1.30 -13.12 6.53
CA CYS A 134 -0.68 -11.81 6.59
C CYS A 134 -1.64 -10.81 7.24
N ILE A 135 -1.07 -9.83 7.94
CA ILE A 135 -1.80 -8.63 8.31
C ILE A 135 -1.65 -7.64 7.17
N VAL A 136 -2.77 -7.27 6.56
CA VAL A 136 -2.82 -6.23 5.52
C VAL A 136 -3.40 -4.98 6.16
N LYS A 137 -2.80 -3.82 5.91
CA LYS A 137 -3.30 -2.55 6.44
C LYS A 137 -3.45 -1.49 5.37
N ILE A 138 -4.45 -0.63 5.55
CA ILE A 138 -4.62 0.63 4.82
C ILE A 138 -4.40 1.75 5.83
N TRP A 139 -3.40 2.59 5.60
CA TRP A 139 -2.96 3.66 6.49
C TRP A 139 -3.65 4.97 6.11
N LEU A 140 -4.21 5.64 7.09
CA LEU A 140 -4.92 6.90 6.94
C LEU A 140 -4.24 8.01 7.75
N GLU A 141 -4.33 9.24 7.26
CA GLU A 141 -3.77 10.43 7.91
C GLU A 141 -4.48 10.79 9.22
N ASN A 142 -5.78 10.50 9.30
CA ASN A 142 -6.61 10.81 10.45
C ASN A 142 -7.54 9.64 10.79
N CYS A 143 -8.33 9.81 11.85
CA CYS A 143 -9.30 8.81 12.30
C CYS A 143 -10.75 9.21 12.00
N ILE A 144 -10.99 10.05 10.98
CA ILE A 144 -12.36 10.45 10.61
C ILE A 144 -13.11 9.22 10.07
N MET A 145 -12.43 8.39 9.29
CA MET A 145 -12.99 7.19 8.68
C MET A 145 -12.55 5.95 9.46
N GLN A 146 -13.49 5.35 10.19
CA GLN A 146 -13.23 4.15 11.00
C GLN A 146 -14.13 2.97 10.62
N ASP A 147 -15.14 3.21 9.80
CA ASP A 147 -16.06 2.17 9.33
C ASP A 147 -15.51 1.52 8.04
N PRO A 148 -15.15 0.21 8.08
CA PRO A 148 -14.65 -0.49 6.89
C PRO A 148 -15.71 -0.62 5.79
N GLU A 149 -17.01 -0.41 6.07
CA GLU A 149 -18.06 -0.34 5.04
C GLU A 149 -17.85 0.84 4.06
N SER A 150 -17.00 1.80 4.39
CA SER A 150 -16.63 2.88 3.48
C SER A 150 -15.75 2.44 2.30
N LEU A 151 -15.10 1.27 2.40
CA LEU A 151 -14.25 0.70 1.37
C LEU A 151 -15.06 0.09 0.22
N ILE A 152 -14.46 0.02 -0.97
CA ILE A 152 -14.98 -0.82 -2.04
C ILE A 152 -14.90 -2.31 -1.66
N GLU A 153 -15.69 -3.14 -2.33
CA GLU A 153 -15.53 -4.59 -2.21
C GLU A 153 -14.22 -5.02 -2.89
N VAL A 154 -13.36 -5.69 -2.13
CA VAL A 154 -12.11 -6.27 -2.64
C VAL A 154 -12.21 -7.79 -2.52
N PRO A 155 -12.12 -8.54 -3.64
CA PRO A 155 -12.22 -10.00 -3.61
C PRO A 155 -11.22 -10.62 -2.62
N ASN A 156 -11.71 -11.52 -1.77
CA ASN A 156 -10.95 -12.20 -0.71
C ASN A 156 -10.47 -11.32 0.46
N LEU A 157 -10.92 -10.06 0.55
CA LEU A 157 -10.68 -9.19 1.69
C LEU A 157 -12.00 -9.00 2.47
N SER A 158 -12.18 -9.80 3.53
CA SER A 158 -13.37 -9.66 4.38
C SER A 158 -13.25 -8.43 5.27
N ILE A 159 -14.29 -7.59 5.26
CA ILE A 159 -14.46 -6.50 6.22
C ILE A 159 -14.96 -7.01 7.57
N GLN A 160 -15.57 -8.21 7.62
CA GLN A 160 -15.93 -8.85 8.88
C GLN A 160 -14.66 -9.23 9.65
N GLY A 161 -14.47 -8.60 10.81
CA GLY A 161 -13.25 -8.75 11.62
C GLY A 161 -12.12 -7.81 11.22
N CYS A 162 -12.36 -6.86 10.29
CA CYS A 162 -11.50 -5.70 10.13
C CYS A 162 -11.51 -4.88 11.42
N LEU A 163 -10.31 -4.48 11.88
CA LEU A 163 -10.16 -3.60 13.02
C LEU A 163 -9.65 -2.24 12.54
N PHE A 164 -10.30 -1.16 12.96
CA PHE A 164 -9.67 0.15 12.90
C PHE A 164 -8.75 0.33 14.11
N LYS A 165 -7.50 0.71 13.89
CA LYS A 165 -6.52 0.94 14.95
C LYS A 165 -5.88 2.30 14.78
N LYS A 166 -6.03 3.17 15.77
CA LYS A 166 -5.27 4.42 15.85
C LYS A 166 -3.77 4.09 15.97
N HIS A 167 -2.92 4.91 15.35
CA HIS A 167 -1.49 4.85 15.60
C HIS A 167 -1.18 5.45 16.98
N GLU A 168 -0.40 4.75 17.80
CA GLU A 168 -0.03 5.20 19.15
C GLU A 168 1.50 5.31 19.29
N PRO A 169 2.17 6.17 18.50
CA PRO A 169 3.63 6.31 18.57
C PRO A 169 4.05 6.55 20.03
N GLU A 170 4.84 5.63 20.57
CA GLU A 170 5.46 5.80 21.87
C GLU A 170 6.41 7.01 21.77
N PHE A 171 6.21 7.99 22.65
CA PHE A 171 7.11 9.13 22.83
C PHE A 171 8.12 8.82 23.92
#